data_AF-A0A1I3MQ67-F1
#
_entry.id   AF-A0A1I3MQ67-F1
#
_cell.length_a   1.000
_cell.length_b   1.000
_cell.length_c   1.000
_cell.angle_alpha   90.00
_cell.angle_beta   90.00
_cell.angle_gamma   90.00
#
_symmetry.space_group_name_H-M   'P 1'
#
loop_
_entity.id
_entity.type
_entity.pdbx_description
1 polymer ?
#
loop_
_entity_poly.entity_id
_entity_poly.type
_entity_poly.pdbx_seq_one_letter_code
_entity_poly.pdbx_strand_id
1 'polypeptide(L)' 'MSSRYQLTDQELSELEFEHRHTTDKRYADRVKAVYLLGKGWSVTKIAQALLIYRETVRNHFQR' A
#
# COMPACT_ATOMS: atom_id res chain seq x y z
N MET A 1 -7.18 -12.39 12.89
CA MET A 1 -6.94 -12.56 11.44
C MET A 1 -5.54 -12.06 11.13
N SER A 2 -4.71 -12.96 10.61
CA SER A 2 -3.25 -12.95 10.70
C SER A 2 -2.56 -11.79 9.98
N SER A 3 -1.55 -11.24 10.66
CA SER A 3 -0.64 -10.15 10.29
C SER A 3 0.16 -10.39 9.00
N ARG A 4 -0.49 -10.48 7.84
CA ARG A 4 0.19 -10.75 6.56
C ARG A 4 0.91 -9.55 5.93
N TYR A 5 0.84 -8.39 6.59
CA TYR A 5 1.36 -7.11 6.12
C TYR A 5 2.30 -6.50 7.17
N GLN A 6 3.24 -7.28 7.70
CA GLN A 6 4.24 -6.74 8.62
C GLN A 6 5.36 -6.09 7.81
N LEU A 7 5.43 -4.77 7.90
CA LEU A 7 6.54 -3.97 7.40
C LEU A 7 7.25 -3.33 8.59
N THR A 8 8.57 -3.32 8.54
CA THR A 8 9.43 -2.59 9.45
C THR A 8 9.26 -1.08 9.25
N ASP A 9 9.68 -0.30 10.25
CA ASP A 9 9.67 1.17 10.12
C ASP A 9 10.59 1.65 8.99
N GLN A 10 11.68 0.91 8.71
CA GLN A 10 12.56 1.20 7.58
C GLN A 10 11.84 1.01 6.25
N GLU A 11 11.18 -0.14 6.03
CA GLU A 11 10.42 -0.40 4.79
C GLU A 11 9.29 0.62 4.60
N LEU A 12 8.63 1.03 5.68
CA LEU A 12 7.61 2.08 5.62
C LEU A 12 8.19 3.45 5.22
N SER A 13 9.39 3.77 5.71
CA SER A 13 10.11 5.00 5.33
C SER A 13 10.53 4.99 3.86
N GLU A 14 11.03 3.84 3.37
CA GLU A 14 11.39 3.65 1.96
C GLU A 14 10.17 3.81 1.04
N LEU A 15 9.02 3.21 1.41
CA LEU A 15 7.77 3.38 0.67
C LEU A 15 7.30 4.85 0.64
N GLU A 16 7.44 5.57 1.76
CA GLU A 16 7.09 6.99 1.80
C GLU A 16 8.02 7.83 0.90
N PHE A 17 9.31 7.52 0.90
CA PHE A 17 10.28 8.13 0.00
C PHE A 17 9.92 7.88 -1.47
N GLU A 18 9.69 6.63 -1.85
CA GLU A 18 9.32 6.22 -3.21
C GLU A 18 8.03 6.92 -3.69
N HIS A 19 7.02 6.99 -2.83
CA HIS A 19 5.76 7.67 -3.15
C HIS A 19 5.95 9.16 -3.43
N ARG A 20 6.83 9.83 -2.69
CA ARG A 20 7.09 11.27 -2.84
C ARG A 20 7.91 11.60 -4.09
N HIS A 21 8.74 10.67 -4.56
CA HIS A 21 9.67 10.91 -5.68
C HIS A 21 9.18 10.35 -7.02
N THR A 22 8.17 9.49 -7.02
CA THR A 22 7.59 8.99 -8.27
C THR A 22 6.66 9.99 -8.94
N THR A 23 6.71 10.06 -10.27
CA THR A 23 5.77 10.82 -11.09
C THR A 23 4.68 9.92 -11.71
N ASP A 24 4.86 8.60 -11.67
CA ASP A 24 3.86 7.64 -12.13
C ASP A 24 2.77 7.49 -11.08
N LYS A 25 1.59 8.02 -11.41
CA LYS A 25 0.40 7.99 -10.55
C LYS A 25 -0.02 6.56 -10.18
N ARG A 26 0.10 5.61 -11.11
CA ARG A 26 -0.30 4.21 -10.86
C ARG A 26 0.68 3.54 -9.91
N TYR A 27 1.98 3.81 -10.07
CA TYR A 27 2.99 3.35 -9.12
C TYR A 27 2.79 3.98 -7.74
N ALA A 28 2.51 5.29 -7.69
CA ALA A 28 2.22 6.00 -6.45
C ALA A 28 1.03 5.39 -5.67
N ASP A 29 -0.05 5.02 -6.36
CA ASP A 29 -1.21 4.37 -5.74
C ASP A 29 -0.89 2.96 -5.25
N ARG A 30 -0.05 2.21 -5.99
CA ARG A 30 0.45 0.91 -5.54
C ARG A 30 1.28 1.04 -4.26
N VAL A 31 2.21 1.98 -4.21
CA VAL A 31 3.06 2.24 -3.04
C VAL A 31 2.20 2.63 -1.84
N LYS A 32 1.22 3.54 -2.01
CA LYS A 32 0.26 3.90 -0.94
C LYS A 32 -0.52 2.69 -0.43
N ALA A 33 -0.96 1.80 -1.32
CA ALA A 33 -1.68 0.60 -0.91
C ALA A 33 -0.80 -0.30 -0.02
N VAL A 34 0.45 -0.57 -0.43
CA VAL A 34 1.40 -1.38 0.35
C VAL A 34 1.71 -0.72 1.70
N TYR A 35 1.98 0.59 1.73
CA TYR A 35 2.22 1.35 2.95
C TYR A 35 1.05 1.25 3.94
N LEU A 36 -0.19 1.47 3.47
CA LEU A 36 -1.38 1.43 4.31
C LEU A 36 -1.68 0.02 4.84
N LEU A 37 -1.43 -1.01 4.03
CA LEU A 37 -1.48 -2.40 4.48
C LEU A 37 -0.47 -2.65 5.61
N GLY A 38 0.77 -2.16 5.45
CA GLY A 38 1.81 -2.21 6.49
C GLY A 38 1.43 -1.50 7.80
N LYS A 39 0.68 -0.40 7.69
CA LYS A 39 0.10 0.32 8.85
C LYS A 39 -1.15 -0.36 9.44
N GLY A 40 -1.53 -1.55 8.96
CA GLY A 40 -2.66 -2.32 9.48
C GLY A 40 -4.03 -1.86 9.00
N TRP A 41 -4.12 -1.06 7.93
CA TRP A 41 -5.41 -0.71 7.35
C TRP A 41 -6.05 -1.91 6.66
N SER A 42 -7.39 -1.99 6.74
CA SER A 42 -8.11 -3.05 6.03
C SER A 42 -8.13 -2.79 4.52
N VAL A 43 -8.07 -3.87 3.74
CA VAL A 43 -8.17 -3.84 2.26
C VAL A 43 -9.37 -3.01 1.79
N THR A 44 -10.52 -3.15 2.46
CA THR A 44 -11.74 -2.40 2.15
C THR A 44 -11.54 -0.89 2.33
N LYS A 45 -10.92 -0.47 3.43
CA LYS A 45 -10.66 0.94 3.72
C LYS A 45 -9.70 1.56 2.71
N ILE A 46 -8.67 0.81 2.32
CA ILE A 46 -7.68 1.25 1.33
C ILE A 46 -8.34 1.38 -0.05
N ALA A 47 -9.13 0.39 -0.47
CA ALA A 47 -9.85 0.41 -1.74
C ALA A 47 -10.78 1.63 -1.85
N GLN A 48 -11.48 1.97 -0.76
CA GLN A 48 -12.32 3.17 -0.69
C GLN A 48 -11.49 4.46 -0.75
N ALA A 49 -10.39 4.55 0.00
CA ALA A 49 -9.54 5.74 0.06
C ALA A 49 -8.82 6.03 -1.27
N LEU A 50 -8.40 4.98 -1.98
CA LEU A 50 -7.69 5.08 -3.26
C LEU A 50 -8.61 4.97 -4.48
N LEU A 51 -9.92 4.75 -4.29
CA LEU A 51 -10.90 4.56 -5.38
C LEU A 51 -10.52 3.45 -6.37
N ILE A 52 -10.02 2.33 -5.86
CA ILE A 52 -9.63 1.14 -6.66
C ILE A 52 -10.36 -0.12 -6.19
N TYR A 53 -10.37 -1.17 -7.02
CA TYR A 53 -10.97 -2.44 -6.64
C TYR A 53 -10.20 -3.12 -5.49
N ARG A 54 -10.93 -3.77 -4.58
CA ARG A 54 -10.33 -4.48 -3.43
C ARG A 54 -9.35 -5.58 -3.86
N GLU A 55 -9.60 -6.22 -4.99
CA GLU A 55 -8.73 -7.23 -5.56
C GLU A 55 -7.38 -6.64 -5.99
N THR A 56 -7.40 -5.44 -6.58
CA THR A 56 -6.19 -4.69 -6.94
C THR A 56 -5.31 -4.42 -5.72
N VAL A 57 -5.91 -4.01 -4.60
CA VAL A 57 -5.18 -3.80 -3.33
C VAL A 57 -4.51 -5.09 -2.83
N ARG A 58 -5.20 -6.25 -2.91
CA ARG A 58 -4.61 -7.54 -2.49
C ARG A 58 -3.41 -7.94 -3.34
N ASN A 59 -3.50 -7.67 -4.65
CA ASN A 59 -2.45 -8.02 -5.60
C ASN A 59 -1.20 -7.13 -5.48
N HIS A 60 -1.32 -5.92 -4.91
CA HIS A 60 -0.19 -5.00 -4.75
C HIS A 60 0.88 -5.48 -3.76
N PHE A 61 0.51 -6.28 -2.77
CA PHE A 61 1.47 -6.82 -1.79
C PHE A 61 2.11 -8.14 -2.26
N GLN A 62 1.53 -8.81 -3.24
CA GLN A 62 2.03 -10.10 -3.76
C GLN A 62 2.95 -9.96 -4.98
N ARG A 63 3.13 -8.74 -5.48
CA ARG A 63 3.80 -8.41 -6.74
C ARG A 63 5.09 -7.65 -6.54
#